data_AF-A0A946FTC4-F1
#
_entry.id   AF-A0A946FTC4-F1
#
_cell.length_a   1.000
_cell.length_b   1.000
_cell.length_c   1.000
_cell.angle_alpha   90.00
_cell.angle_beta   90.00
_cell.angle_gamma   90.00
#
_symmetry.space_group_name_H-M   'P 1'
#
loop_
_entity.id
_entity.type
_entity.pdbx_description
1 polymer ?
#
loop_
_entity_poly.entity_id
_entity_poly.type
_entity_poly.pdbx_seq_one_letter_code
_entity_poly.pdbx_strand_id
1 'polypeptide(L)'
;MNLKTILSIIIGCALMIFMAAFNSTQAFASKVADLKAAKAIEEQVQKPLVQEPLLCLDCHRMPNINTNEGVIASQAFCYDCHKKEDIIKRNGVTAASLQITMDTFNDNQPDHRFIACINCHTDIARSPHKTQTGVTCTKCHTQHSEGPANDPHLRVSCQACHFQSKFVKLDPKDFKVKLAHNDYDGVPIILSKHILSDVEDEETCRKCHFKNNPVGAPAAVLPSKSILCMMCHNSPLAVGHPVFGLAGLIFMVGIFFMIAFWFKGSVKGEEKSLHRKISLSSESIWNTIFSKQVFSLIKIFILDIVFQRRILKESVSRWSMHSLIFTAILLRFGLSLFTAIGFYFNPEGNMLTALIDKNHWFTAFANDILGLFILLGIIWAIVKRFVIKPDHVVSEYQDNITLILIGTLVLLGFFLEGARILVTGIPFDMAVYSFVGYLVSKVFSIFSIDWGQVYPFMWYAHGVVAAVFIAWLPFGKMRHMFNTPLTYFIEAVDGVKNEKRV
;
A
#
# COMPACT_ATOMS: atom_id res chain seq x y z
N MET A 1 -5.81 -13.39 33.66
CA MET A 1 -4.83 -14.46 33.39
C MET A 1 -3.74 -14.39 34.45
N ASN A 2 -3.44 -15.48 35.15
CA ASN A 2 -2.48 -15.49 36.25
C ASN A 2 -1.04 -15.58 35.69
N LEU A 3 -0.06 -14.99 36.39
CA LEU A 3 1.34 -14.86 35.97
C LEU A 3 1.98 -16.22 35.63
N LYS A 4 1.55 -17.30 36.29
CA LYS A 4 1.97 -18.68 35.98
C LYS A 4 1.56 -19.12 34.57
N THR A 5 0.40 -18.71 34.08
CA THR A 5 -0.09 -19.06 32.73
C THR A 5 0.71 -18.34 31.65
N ILE A 6 1.12 -17.09 31.91
CA ILE A 6 1.96 -16.31 30.99
C ILE A 6 3.37 -16.90 30.93
N LEU A 7 3.93 -17.31 32.08
CA LEU A 7 5.26 -17.92 32.14
C LEU A 7 5.32 -19.29 31.45
N SER A 8 4.27 -20.12 31.58
CA SER A 8 4.17 -21.40 30.88
C SER A 8 4.06 -21.24 29.36
N ILE A 9 3.37 -20.20 28.88
CA ILE A 9 3.28 -19.91 27.43
C ILE A 9 4.64 -19.43 26.90
N ILE A 10 5.35 -18.57 27.63
CA ILE A 10 6.67 -18.07 27.22
C ILE A 10 7.71 -19.21 27.19
N ILE A 11 7.71 -20.09 28.21
CA ILE A 11 8.61 -21.26 28.25
C ILE A 11 8.25 -22.26 27.14
N GLY A 12 6.95 -22.47 26.88
CA GLY A 12 6.48 -23.33 25.78
C GLY A 12 6.89 -22.80 24.40
N CYS A 13 6.77 -21.49 24.15
CA CYS A 13 7.23 -20.87 22.91
C CYS A 13 8.77 -20.93 22.76
N ALA A 14 9.52 -20.74 23.84
CA ALA A 14 10.98 -20.84 23.82
C ALA A 14 11.46 -22.27 23.53
N LEU A 15 10.81 -23.29 24.09
CA LEU A 15 11.14 -24.70 23.81
C LEU A 15 10.82 -25.11 22.36
N MET A 16 9.73 -24.60 21.78
CA MET A 16 9.40 -24.88 20.37
C MET A 16 10.37 -24.22 19.40
N ILE A 17 10.88 -23.03 19.71
CA ILE A 17 11.93 -22.36 18.91
C ILE A 17 13.25 -23.13 19.02
N PHE A 18 13.58 -23.66 20.21
CA PHE A 18 14.81 -24.45 20.42
C PHE A 18 14.76 -25.83 19.73
N MET A 19 13.59 -26.48 19.68
CA MET A 19 13.42 -27.74 18.95
C MET A 19 13.39 -27.57 17.42
N ALA A 20 12.87 -26.44 16.92
CA ALA A 20 12.93 -26.13 15.49
C ALA A 20 14.38 -25.92 14.98
N ALA A 21 15.28 -25.43 15.84
CA ALA A 21 16.70 -25.23 15.50
C ALA A 21 17.52 -26.53 15.43
N PHE A 22 17.07 -27.61 16.08
CA PHE A 22 17.79 -28.90 16.10
C PHE A 22 17.39 -29.88 14.98
N ASN A 23 16.27 -29.65 14.27
CA ASN A 23 15.89 -30.49 13.13
C ASN A 23 16.65 -30.19 11.82
N SER A 24 17.49 -29.14 11.81
CA SER A 24 18.30 -28.74 10.64
C SER A 24 19.71 -29.33 10.59
N THR A 25 20.09 -30.23 11.50
CA THR A 25 21.49 -30.71 11.62
C THR A 25 21.72 -32.19 11.29
N GLN A 26 20.73 -32.92 10.73
CA GLN A 26 20.94 -34.32 10.29
C GLN A 26 21.64 -34.48 8.92
N ALA A 27 22.01 -33.40 8.23
CA ALA A 27 22.65 -33.48 6.91
C ALA A 27 24.17 -33.77 6.94
N PHE A 28 24.80 -33.90 8.11
CA PHE A 28 26.27 -34.03 8.20
C PHE A 28 26.79 -35.47 8.32
N ALA A 29 25.93 -36.47 8.54
CA ALA A 29 26.36 -37.85 8.79
C ALA A 29 26.44 -38.75 7.54
N SER A 30 25.75 -38.43 6.44
CA SER A 30 25.79 -39.27 5.22
C SER A 30 27.02 -39.05 4.34
N LYS A 31 27.77 -37.95 4.53
CA LYS A 31 28.86 -37.55 3.64
C LYS A 31 30.19 -38.31 3.84
N VAL A 32 30.31 -39.09 4.92
CA VAL A 32 31.55 -39.82 5.26
C VAL A 32 31.58 -41.21 4.60
N ALA A 33 30.43 -41.80 4.27
CA ALA A 33 30.35 -43.12 3.65
C ALA A 33 30.69 -43.10 2.14
N ASP A 34 30.34 -42.03 1.42
CA ASP A 34 30.55 -41.93 -0.04
C ASP A 34 32.01 -41.63 -0.45
N LEU A 35 32.83 -41.11 0.46
CA LEU A 35 34.25 -40.82 0.17
C LEU A 35 35.10 -42.08 0.01
N LYS A 36 34.64 -43.24 0.53
CA LYS A 36 35.33 -44.52 0.31
C LYS A 36 34.95 -45.20 -1.01
N ALA A 37 33.76 -44.93 -1.55
CA ALA A 37 33.32 -45.47 -2.84
C ALA A 37 33.96 -44.71 -4.03
N ALA A 38 34.20 -43.40 -3.88
CA ALA A 38 34.85 -42.60 -4.93
C ALA A 38 36.32 -42.97 -5.17
N LYS A 39 37.00 -43.59 -4.20
CA LYS A 39 38.42 -43.96 -4.28
C LYS A 39 38.69 -45.25 -5.08
N ALA A 40 37.65 -45.98 -5.48
CA ALA A 40 37.78 -47.24 -6.22
C ALA A 40 37.52 -47.11 -7.74
N ILE A 41 37.17 -45.92 -8.23
CA ILE A 41 36.91 -45.66 -9.66
C ILE A 41 38.10 -44.92 -10.32
N GLU A 42 39.12 -44.58 -9.55
CA GLU A 42 40.30 -43.81 -10.00
C GLU A 42 41.34 -44.66 -10.76
N GLU A 43 41.03 -45.93 -11.04
CA GLU A 43 41.95 -46.86 -11.70
C GLU A 43 41.38 -47.40 -13.03
N GLN A 44 40.80 -46.53 -13.85
CA GLN A 44 40.77 -46.72 -15.31
C GLN A 44 41.04 -45.38 -16.01
N VAL A 45 42.33 -45.00 -15.99
CA VAL A 45 42.87 -43.90 -16.78
C VAL A 45 42.82 -44.31 -18.26
N GLN A 46 41.72 -43.98 -18.91
CA GLN A 46 41.71 -43.85 -20.36
C GLN A 46 42.19 -42.43 -20.69
N LYS A 47 43.45 -42.37 -21.13
CA LYS A 47 44.18 -41.26 -21.77
C LYS A 47 43.37 -39.96 -21.93
N PRO A 48 43.74 -38.85 -21.27
CA PRO A 48 43.07 -37.58 -21.53
C PRO A 48 43.40 -37.16 -22.97
N LEU A 49 42.36 -37.06 -23.79
CA LEU A 49 42.36 -36.14 -24.92
C LEU A 49 42.71 -34.77 -24.33
N VAL A 50 43.80 -34.18 -24.82
CA VAL A 50 44.15 -32.79 -24.56
C VAL A 50 43.05 -31.94 -25.19
N GLN A 51 42.02 -31.63 -24.39
CA GLN A 51 41.20 -30.45 -24.59
C GLN A 51 41.58 -29.48 -23.48
N GLU A 52 42.03 -28.31 -23.90
CA GLU A 52 42.58 -27.25 -23.08
C GLU A 52 41.72 -26.99 -21.83
N PRO A 53 42.24 -27.21 -20.62
CA PRO A 53 41.52 -26.84 -19.38
C PRO A 53 41.22 -25.33 -19.29
N LEU A 54 41.77 -24.51 -20.18
CA LEU A 54 41.48 -23.08 -20.30
C LEU A 54 40.05 -22.80 -20.81
N LEU A 55 39.49 -23.61 -21.72
CA LEU A 55 38.19 -23.31 -22.32
C LEU A 55 37.03 -23.30 -21.30
N CYS A 56 37.14 -24.13 -20.26
CA CYS A 56 36.18 -24.15 -19.15
C CYS A 56 36.45 -23.01 -18.15
N LEU A 57 37.72 -22.70 -17.87
CA LEU A 57 38.09 -21.64 -16.93
C LEU A 57 37.81 -20.24 -17.47
N ASP A 58 37.78 -20.04 -18.79
CA ASP A 58 37.40 -18.77 -19.40
C ASP A 58 35.93 -18.43 -19.16
N CYS A 59 35.05 -19.44 -19.10
CA CYS A 59 33.65 -19.27 -18.69
C CYS A 59 33.46 -19.23 -17.17
N HIS A 60 34.28 -19.96 -16.40
CA HIS A 60 34.11 -20.10 -14.94
C HIS A 60 34.88 -19.06 -14.11
N ARG A 61 35.87 -18.37 -14.67
CA ARG A 61 36.43 -17.14 -14.10
C ARG A 61 35.48 -16.00 -14.41
N MET A 62 34.38 -15.92 -13.68
CA MET A 62 33.50 -14.74 -13.78
C MET A 62 34.34 -13.49 -13.46
N PRO A 63 34.42 -12.51 -14.37
CA PRO A 63 35.11 -11.26 -14.10
C PRO A 63 34.54 -10.62 -12.82
N ASN A 64 35.35 -9.85 -12.10
CA ASN A 64 34.85 -9.10 -10.96
C ASN A 64 33.89 -8.00 -11.45
N ILE A 65 32.60 -8.30 -11.50
CA ILE A 65 31.54 -7.38 -11.97
C ILE A 65 31.35 -6.14 -11.08
N ASN A 66 32.14 -5.97 -10.03
CA ASN A 66 32.19 -4.75 -9.23
C ASN A 66 33.19 -3.71 -9.78
N THR A 67 33.91 -4.01 -10.86
CA THR A 67 34.74 -3.03 -11.59
C THR A 67 34.22 -2.80 -13.00
N ASN A 68 34.52 -1.65 -13.59
CA ASN A 68 34.10 -1.33 -14.95
C ASN A 68 34.64 -2.33 -15.96
N GLU A 69 35.89 -2.77 -15.79
CA GLU A 69 36.53 -3.77 -16.66
C GLU A 69 35.82 -5.13 -16.54
N GLY A 70 35.46 -5.54 -15.32
CA GLY A 70 34.73 -6.78 -15.11
C GLY A 70 33.32 -6.74 -15.66
N VAL A 71 32.64 -5.60 -15.59
CA VAL A 71 31.34 -5.40 -16.23
C VAL A 71 31.46 -5.50 -17.74
N ILE A 72 32.40 -4.79 -18.36
CA ILE A 72 32.61 -4.81 -19.82
C ILE A 72 32.95 -6.23 -20.28
N ALA A 73 33.82 -6.95 -19.55
CA ALA A 73 34.15 -8.33 -19.84
C ALA A 73 32.92 -9.25 -19.74
N SER A 74 32.06 -9.07 -18.73
CA SER A 74 30.82 -9.83 -18.59
C SER A 74 29.81 -9.51 -19.70
N GLN A 75 29.69 -8.25 -20.14
CA GLN A 75 28.83 -7.87 -21.25
C GLN A 75 29.35 -8.44 -22.58
N ALA A 76 30.66 -8.38 -22.81
CA ALA A 76 31.32 -8.93 -24.00
C ALA A 76 31.00 -10.42 -24.20
N PHE A 77 31.00 -11.20 -23.12
CA PHE A 77 30.59 -12.61 -23.14
C PHE A 77 29.17 -12.80 -23.68
N CYS A 78 28.21 -11.96 -23.26
CA CYS A 78 26.85 -12.02 -23.79
C CYS A 78 26.81 -11.57 -25.26
N TYR A 79 27.55 -10.53 -25.61
CA TYR A 79 27.61 -10.02 -26.98
C TYR A 79 28.22 -11.03 -27.96
N ASP A 80 29.08 -11.96 -27.56
CA ASP A 80 29.61 -12.96 -28.48
C ASP A 80 28.56 -13.81 -29.19
N CYS A 81 27.41 -14.01 -28.54
CA CYS A 81 26.22 -14.56 -29.18
C CYS A 81 25.30 -13.44 -29.66
N HIS A 82 24.94 -12.50 -28.78
CA HIS A 82 23.86 -11.54 -29.05
C HIS A 82 24.19 -10.41 -30.03
N LYS A 83 25.46 -10.19 -30.40
CA LYS A 83 25.81 -9.20 -31.44
C LYS A 83 25.51 -9.68 -32.85
N LYS A 84 25.30 -10.99 -33.05
CA LYS A 84 25.08 -11.59 -34.37
C LYS A 84 23.67 -11.31 -34.87
N GLU A 85 23.55 -10.99 -36.17
CA GLU A 85 22.28 -10.65 -36.82
C GLU A 85 21.32 -11.85 -36.97
N ASP A 86 21.87 -13.08 -36.92
CA ASP A 86 21.12 -14.32 -37.10
C ASP A 86 20.47 -14.84 -35.80
N ILE A 87 20.71 -14.20 -34.66
CA ILE A 87 20.03 -14.56 -33.41
C ILE A 87 18.62 -14.01 -33.42
N ILE A 88 17.69 -14.88 -33.83
CA ILE A 88 16.27 -14.58 -33.91
C ILE A 88 15.45 -15.54 -33.04
N LYS A 89 14.49 -14.98 -32.32
CA LYS A 89 13.43 -15.74 -31.68
C LYS A 89 12.32 -16.01 -32.69
N ARG A 90 12.03 -17.28 -32.95
CA ARG A 90 10.96 -17.71 -33.86
C ARG A 90 9.73 -18.20 -33.10
N ASN A 91 8.54 -17.87 -33.61
CA ASN A 91 7.28 -18.51 -33.23
C ASN A 91 6.53 -18.88 -34.53
N GLY A 92 6.69 -20.13 -34.98
CA GLY A 92 6.19 -20.55 -36.30
C GLY A 92 6.86 -19.76 -37.43
N VAL A 93 6.07 -18.96 -38.16
CA VAL A 93 6.49 -18.22 -39.37
C VAL A 93 7.14 -16.86 -39.05
N THR A 94 6.92 -16.32 -37.84
CA THR A 94 7.37 -14.98 -37.46
C THR A 94 8.66 -15.02 -36.64
N ALA A 95 9.52 -14.02 -36.83
CA ALA A 95 10.81 -13.92 -36.18
C ALA A 95 11.03 -12.51 -35.60
N ALA A 96 11.53 -12.44 -34.37
CA ALA A 96 12.01 -11.20 -33.77
C ALA A 96 13.52 -11.30 -33.51
N SER A 97 14.26 -10.27 -33.90
CA SER A 97 15.70 -10.19 -33.60
C SER A 97 15.92 -10.07 -32.09
N LEU A 98 16.87 -10.85 -31.57
CA LEU A 98 17.42 -10.71 -30.22
C LEU A 98 18.78 -10.02 -30.24
N GLN A 99 19.15 -9.43 -31.39
CA GLN A 99 20.42 -8.74 -31.54
C GLN A 99 20.47 -7.55 -30.59
N ILE A 100 21.61 -7.42 -29.91
CA ILE A 100 21.98 -6.29 -29.08
C ILE A 100 23.49 -6.11 -29.15
N THR A 101 23.92 -4.87 -29.37
CA THR A 101 25.33 -4.48 -29.41
C THR A 101 25.62 -3.50 -28.29
N MET A 102 26.90 -3.35 -27.94
CA MET A 102 27.34 -2.41 -26.92
C MET A 102 26.86 -0.98 -27.22
N ASP A 103 27.01 -0.52 -28.46
CA ASP A 103 26.60 0.83 -28.87
C ASP A 103 25.09 1.01 -28.70
N THR A 104 24.30 0.08 -29.26
CA THR A 104 22.84 0.15 -29.15
C THR A 104 22.34 0.06 -27.70
N PHE A 105 23.02 -0.68 -26.82
CA PHE A 105 22.64 -0.73 -25.41
C PHE A 105 22.99 0.58 -24.71
N ASN A 106 24.20 1.11 -24.93
CA ASN A 106 24.67 2.34 -24.32
C ASN A 106 23.85 3.57 -24.76
N ASP A 107 23.41 3.61 -26.02
CA ASP A 107 22.56 4.68 -26.54
C ASP A 107 21.17 4.67 -25.90
N ASN A 108 20.60 3.47 -25.70
CA ASN A 108 19.26 3.32 -25.12
C ASN A 108 19.26 3.35 -23.59
N GLN A 109 20.39 2.99 -22.96
CA GLN A 109 20.56 2.87 -21.51
C GLN A 109 21.88 3.52 -21.03
N PRO A 110 22.06 4.84 -21.22
CA PRO A 110 23.33 5.51 -20.90
C PRO A 110 23.72 5.39 -19.42
N ASP A 111 22.74 5.39 -18.51
CA ASP A 111 22.96 5.26 -17.07
C ASP A 111 23.30 3.83 -16.63
N HIS A 112 22.99 2.81 -17.46
CA HIS A 112 23.28 1.41 -17.17
C HIS A 112 24.46 0.84 -17.97
N ARG A 113 25.19 1.66 -18.73
CA ARG A 113 26.34 1.23 -19.57
C ARG A 113 27.41 0.44 -18.80
N PHE A 114 27.58 0.71 -17.51
CA PHE A 114 28.51 0.02 -16.61
C PHE A 114 27.80 -0.92 -15.63
N ILE A 115 26.67 -1.50 -16.03
CA ILE A 115 25.99 -2.58 -15.31
C ILE A 115 26.07 -3.86 -16.14
N ALA A 116 26.54 -4.96 -15.53
CA ALA A 116 26.61 -6.24 -16.24
C ALA A 116 25.20 -6.79 -16.49
N CYS A 117 24.98 -7.46 -17.63
CA CYS A 117 23.66 -7.97 -18.01
C CYS A 117 23.06 -8.86 -16.91
N ILE A 118 23.89 -9.64 -16.21
CA ILE A 118 23.48 -10.56 -15.14
C ILE A 118 23.06 -9.86 -13.83
N ASN A 119 23.34 -8.56 -13.64
CA ASN A 119 22.79 -7.80 -12.51
C ASN A 119 21.27 -7.62 -12.66
N CYS A 120 20.80 -7.49 -13.90
CA CYS A 120 19.39 -7.39 -14.27
C CYS A 120 18.79 -8.77 -14.59
N HIS A 121 19.50 -9.59 -15.37
CA HIS A 121 19.12 -10.94 -15.79
C HIS A 121 19.74 -12.01 -14.88
N THR A 122 19.37 -11.98 -13.60
CA THR A 122 20.05 -12.74 -12.54
C THR A 122 19.95 -14.26 -12.68
N ASP A 123 19.05 -14.74 -13.53
CA ASP A 123 18.69 -16.14 -13.65
C ASP A 123 18.86 -16.68 -15.08
N ILE A 124 19.59 -15.95 -15.93
CA ILE A 124 19.85 -16.33 -17.32
C ILE A 124 21.08 -17.23 -17.47
N ALA A 125 21.99 -17.20 -16.50
CA ALA A 125 23.26 -17.94 -16.51
C ALA A 125 23.12 -19.45 -16.18
N ARG A 126 21.88 -19.96 -16.14
CA ARG A 126 21.57 -21.38 -15.92
C ARG A 126 21.17 -22.06 -17.22
N SER A 127 21.30 -23.38 -17.27
CA SER A 127 20.73 -24.21 -18.33
C SER A 127 19.34 -24.71 -17.93
N PRO A 128 18.30 -24.55 -18.77
CA PRO A 128 18.32 -23.89 -20.07
C PRO A 128 18.46 -22.36 -19.95
N HIS A 129 19.14 -21.74 -20.92
CA HIS A 129 19.39 -20.29 -21.02
C HIS A 129 18.09 -19.51 -21.22
N LYS A 130 17.35 -19.32 -20.13
CA LYS A 130 16.02 -18.73 -20.11
C LYS A 130 15.74 -18.10 -18.74
N THR A 131 15.26 -16.87 -18.77
CA THR A 131 14.76 -16.22 -17.56
C THR A 131 13.41 -16.83 -17.12
N GLN A 132 13.28 -17.14 -15.83
CA GLN A 132 12.04 -17.52 -15.16
C GLN A 132 11.49 -16.35 -14.32
N THR A 133 12.35 -15.53 -13.72
CA THR A 133 11.92 -14.42 -12.85
C THR A 133 11.77 -13.09 -13.60
N GLY A 134 12.38 -12.96 -14.78
CA GLY A 134 12.49 -11.69 -15.50
C GLY A 134 13.56 -10.78 -14.90
N VAL A 135 13.56 -9.50 -15.30
CA VAL A 135 14.54 -8.51 -14.85
C VAL A 135 14.26 -8.07 -13.41
N THR A 136 15.30 -8.06 -12.56
CA THR A 136 15.19 -7.60 -11.17
C THR A 136 15.68 -6.16 -10.99
N CYS A 137 14.77 -5.19 -11.05
CA CYS A 137 15.10 -3.75 -10.93
C CYS A 137 15.30 -3.32 -9.47
N THR A 138 14.58 -3.95 -8.54
CA THR A 138 14.49 -3.55 -7.13
C THR A 138 15.75 -3.85 -6.30
N LYS A 139 16.79 -4.41 -6.92
CA LYS A 139 18.11 -4.54 -6.28
C LYS A 139 18.85 -3.22 -6.20
N CYS A 140 18.53 -2.28 -7.11
CA CYS A 140 19.19 -0.97 -7.20
C CYS A 140 18.18 0.19 -7.20
N HIS A 141 16.94 -0.03 -7.64
CA HIS A 141 15.89 1.00 -7.67
C HIS A 141 14.86 0.81 -6.58
N THR A 142 14.36 1.93 -6.05
CA THR A 142 13.29 1.96 -5.05
C THR A 142 11.93 1.99 -5.72
N GLN A 143 10.93 1.39 -5.06
CA GLN A 143 9.55 1.49 -5.51
C GLN A 143 8.98 2.85 -5.15
N HIS A 144 8.14 3.40 -6.03
CA HIS A 144 7.42 4.63 -5.76
C HIS A 144 6.10 4.35 -5.03
N SER A 145 5.56 5.39 -4.38
CA SER A 145 4.22 5.37 -3.77
C SER A 145 3.13 5.61 -4.82
N GLU A 146 1.90 5.84 -4.36
CA GLU A 146 0.74 6.21 -5.21
C GLU A 146 0.90 7.54 -5.96
N GLY A 147 1.77 8.44 -5.50
CA GLY A 147 1.87 9.80 -6.06
C GLY A 147 2.28 9.84 -7.54
N PRO A 148 3.45 9.27 -7.91
CA PRO A 148 3.96 9.38 -9.29
C PRO A 148 3.12 8.67 -10.35
N ALA A 149 2.45 7.58 -10.01
CA ALA A 149 1.77 6.71 -10.98
C ALA A 149 0.31 6.41 -10.63
N ASN A 150 -0.32 7.22 -9.78
CA ASN A 150 -1.70 7.06 -9.27
C ASN A 150 -2.00 5.80 -8.42
N ASP A 151 -1.13 4.79 -8.43
CA ASP A 151 -1.15 3.57 -7.57
C ASP A 151 0.31 3.07 -7.44
N PRO A 152 0.73 2.38 -6.35
CA PRO A 152 2.08 1.80 -6.26
C PRO A 152 2.29 0.65 -7.25
N HIS A 153 1.22 0.15 -7.89
CA HIS A 153 1.29 -0.88 -8.93
C HIS A 153 2.10 -2.13 -8.53
N LEU A 154 2.02 -2.57 -7.27
CA LEU A 154 2.86 -3.66 -6.72
C LEU A 154 2.67 -5.03 -7.39
N ARG A 155 1.56 -5.21 -8.11
CA ARG A 155 1.31 -6.39 -8.95
C ARG A 155 1.79 -6.22 -10.39
N VAL A 156 2.31 -5.06 -10.76
CA VAL A 156 2.90 -4.79 -12.07
C VAL A 156 4.41 -4.84 -11.93
N SER A 157 5.05 -5.72 -12.69
CA SER A 157 6.51 -5.73 -12.79
C SER A 157 7.02 -4.40 -13.37
N CYS A 158 8.15 -3.90 -12.88
CA CYS A 158 8.72 -2.62 -13.34
C CYS A 158 8.85 -2.59 -14.87
N GLN A 159 9.35 -3.67 -15.48
CA GLN A 159 9.50 -3.78 -16.93
C GLN A 159 8.18 -3.67 -17.71
N ALA A 160 7.04 -4.08 -17.14
CA ALA A 160 5.75 -3.98 -17.82
C ALA A 160 5.27 -2.53 -17.98
N CYS A 161 5.65 -1.66 -17.06
CA CYS A 161 5.35 -0.22 -17.12
C CYS A 161 6.46 0.54 -17.85
N HIS A 162 7.70 0.35 -17.41
CA HIS A 162 8.84 1.16 -17.81
C HIS A 162 9.45 0.78 -19.18
N PHE A 163 9.18 -0.38 -19.79
CA PHE A 163 9.69 -0.67 -21.14
C PHE A 163 8.74 -0.14 -22.22
N GLN A 164 9.27 0.33 -23.35
CA GLN A 164 8.50 0.93 -24.46
C GLN A 164 7.39 0.03 -25.04
N SER A 165 7.55 -1.30 -24.98
CA SER A 165 6.53 -2.21 -25.51
C SER A 165 5.16 -1.97 -24.86
N LYS A 166 4.13 -1.96 -25.71
CA LYS A 166 2.73 -1.75 -25.30
C LYS A 166 2.05 -3.05 -24.85
N PHE A 167 2.68 -4.21 -25.05
CA PHE A 167 2.07 -5.51 -24.81
C PHE A 167 2.43 -6.04 -23.43
N VAL A 168 1.39 -6.25 -22.63
CA VAL A 168 1.47 -6.80 -21.28
C VAL A 168 0.54 -7.99 -21.14
N LYS A 169 0.87 -8.88 -20.19
CA LYS A 169 0.06 -10.05 -19.86
C LYS A 169 0.02 -10.27 -18.36
N LEU A 170 -1.07 -10.82 -17.86
CA LEU A 170 -1.15 -11.35 -16.50
C LEU A 170 -0.52 -12.75 -16.48
N ASP A 171 0.49 -12.95 -15.64
CA ASP A 171 1.08 -14.27 -15.43
C ASP A 171 0.22 -15.07 -14.42
N PRO A 172 -0.36 -16.22 -14.81
CA PRO A 172 -1.23 -16.98 -13.93
C PRO A 172 -0.49 -17.67 -12.77
N LYS A 173 0.85 -17.73 -12.79
CA LYS A 173 1.63 -18.40 -11.74
C LYS A 173 1.82 -17.55 -10.50
N ASP A 174 2.10 -16.27 -10.69
CA ASP A 174 2.37 -15.32 -9.60
C ASP A 174 1.41 -14.13 -9.57
N PHE A 175 0.41 -14.12 -10.46
CA PHE A 175 -0.64 -13.11 -10.55
C PHE A 175 -0.10 -11.69 -10.73
N LYS A 176 1.07 -11.56 -11.38
CA LYS A 176 1.67 -10.27 -11.73
C LYS A 176 1.49 -9.92 -13.20
N VAL A 177 1.30 -8.63 -13.47
CA VAL A 177 1.34 -8.07 -14.82
C VAL A 177 2.78 -7.95 -15.27
N LYS A 178 3.12 -8.69 -16.31
CA LYS A 178 4.46 -8.78 -16.89
C LYS A 178 4.47 -8.31 -18.32
N LEU A 179 5.63 -7.85 -18.75
CA LEU A 179 5.89 -7.57 -20.15
C LEU A 179 5.64 -8.83 -20.98
N ALA A 180 4.77 -8.72 -21.99
CA ALA A 180 4.52 -9.83 -22.89
C ALA A 180 5.75 -10.04 -23.79
N HIS A 181 5.95 -11.26 -24.28
CA HIS A 181 7.05 -11.54 -25.23
C HIS A 181 6.54 -11.70 -26.67
N ASN A 182 5.22 -11.76 -26.81
CA ASN A 182 4.50 -11.75 -28.06
C ASN A 182 3.41 -10.68 -27.94
N ASP A 183 2.95 -10.14 -29.06
CA ASP A 183 1.75 -9.31 -29.11
C ASP A 183 0.48 -10.14 -28.89
N TYR A 184 -0.68 -9.50 -29.02
CA TYR A 184 -1.98 -10.16 -28.84
C TYR A 184 -2.37 -11.10 -29.99
N ASP A 185 -1.70 -11.00 -31.13
CA ASP A 185 -1.87 -11.89 -32.29
C ASP A 185 -0.85 -13.06 -32.28
N GLY A 186 0.03 -13.11 -31.28
CA GLY A 186 1.01 -14.18 -31.08
C GLY A 186 2.36 -13.95 -31.79
N VAL A 187 2.57 -12.78 -32.39
CA VAL A 187 3.81 -12.37 -33.05
C VAL A 187 4.85 -12.00 -32.00
N PRO A 188 6.08 -12.55 -32.03
CA PRO A 188 7.14 -12.17 -31.13
C PRO A 188 7.46 -10.67 -31.22
N ILE A 189 7.61 -10.03 -30.07
CA ILE A 189 7.97 -8.60 -30.01
C ILE A 189 9.46 -8.41 -29.74
N ILE A 190 10.02 -7.31 -30.27
CA ILE A 190 11.42 -6.96 -30.10
C ILE A 190 11.61 -6.27 -28.75
N LEU A 191 12.25 -6.97 -27.81
CA LEU A 191 12.58 -6.45 -26.48
C LEU A 191 14.08 -6.19 -26.29
N SER A 192 14.93 -6.62 -27.23
CA SER A 192 16.39 -6.54 -27.12
C SER A 192 16.95 -5.12 -27.15
N LYS A 193 16.16 -4.13 -27.59
CA LYS A 193 16.60 -2.73 -27.66
C LYS A 193 16.72 -2.05 -26.30
N HIS A 194 16.13 -2.61 -25.24
CA HIS A 194 16.16 -2.03 -23.89
C HIS A 194 15.76 -0.54 -23.85
N ILE A 195 14.70 -0.16 -24.58
CA ILE A 195 14.19 1.21 -24.57
C ILE A 195 13.16 1.36 -23.45
N LEU A 196 13.36 2.34 -22.57
CA LEU A 196 12.41 2.68 -21.52
C LEU A 196 11.37 3.68 -22.05
N SER A 197 10.16 3.63 -21.49
CA SER A 197 9.09 4.59 -21.75
C SER A 197 9.29 5.83 -20.92
N ASP A 198 8.83 6.95 -21.46
CA ASP A 198 8.53 8.11 -20.63
C ASP A 198 7.30 7.80 -19.77
N VAL A 199 7.49 7.74 -18.46
CA VAL A 199 6.44 7.42 -17.50
C VAL A 199 5.63 8.65 -17.09
N GLU A 200 6.06 9.85 -17.48
CA GLU A 200 5.28 11.08 -17.30
C GLU A 200 4.17 11.20 -18.36
N ASP A 201 4.33 10.51 -19.50
CA ASP A 201 3.31 10.42 -20.54
C ASP A 201 2.13 9.53 -20.12
N GLU A 202 0.93 10.09 -20.05
CA GLU A 202 -0.31 9.37 -19.77
C GLU A 202 -0.59 8.24 -20.78
N GLU A 203 -0.04 8.29 -22.01
CA GLU A 203 -0.14 7.20 -22.96
C GLU A 203 0.49 5.91 -22.43
N THR A 204 1.51 5.99 -21.56
CA THR A 204 2.11 4.83 -20.91
C THR A 204 1.11 4.08 -20.04
N CYS A 205 0.17 4.76 -19.38
CA CYS A 205 -0.90 4.11 -18.62
C CYS A 205 -1.85 3.30 -19.52
N ARG A 206 -2.03 3.70 -20.79
CA ARG A 206 -2.93 3.02 -21.75
C ARG A 206 -2.43 1.64 -22.18
N LYS A 207 -1.22 1.23 -21.80
CA LYS A 207 -0.74 -0.16 -21.94
C LYS A 207 -1.59 -1.15 -21.14
N CYS A 208 -2.16 -0.71 -20.02
CA CYS A 208 -3.01 -1.53 -19.15
C CYS A 208 -4.45 -1.00 -19.13
N HIS A 209 -4.62 0.33 -19.16
CA HIS A 209 -5.91 0.99 -18.99
C HIS A 209 -6.66 1.19 -20.31
N PHE A 210 -7.28 0.12 -20.78
CA PHE A 210 -8.18 0.13 -21.92
C PHE A 210 -9.29 -0.92 -21.78
N LYS A 211 -10.33 -0.80 -22.59
CA LYS A 211 -11.49 -1.70 -22.55
C LYS A 211 -11.08 -3.13 -22.95
N ASN A 212 -11.56 -4.13 -22.19
CA ASN A 212 -11.24 -5.54 -22.40
C ASN A 212 -9.73 -5.86 -22.36
N ASN A 213 -8.96 -5.15 -21.54
CA ASN A 213 -7.53 -5.44 -21.38
C ASN A 213 -7.32 -6.86 -20.78
N PRO A 214 -6.24 -7.56 -21.16
CA PRO A 214 -5.98 -8.93 -20.73
C PRO A 214 -5.31 -9.02 -19.34
N VAL A 215 -5.17 -7.90 -18.63
CA VAL A 215 -4.37 -7.79 -17.41
C VAL A 215 -5.19 -7.54 -16.15
N GLY A 216 -6.50 -7.37 -16.29
CA GLY A 216 -7.38 -7.11 -15.15
C GLY A 216 -7.19 -5.71 -14.56
N ALA A 217 -7.00 -4.69 -15.41
CA ALA A 217 -6.95 -3.30 -14.99
C ALA A 217 -8.28 -2.58 -15.26
N PRO A 218 -8.61 -1.50 -14.53
CA PRO A 218 -9.71 -0.61 -14.90
C PRO A 218 -9.53 -0.05 -16.32
N ALA A 219 -10.61 0.10 -17.07
CA ALA A 219 -10.55 0.59 -18.45
C ALA A 219 -10.14 2.07 -18.56
N ALA A 220 -10.21 2.83 -17.46
CA ALA A 220 -9.80 4.22 -17.38
C ALA A 220 -8.60 4.38 -16.44
N VAL A 221 -7.75 5.37 -16.74
CA VAL A 221 -6.71 5.84 -15.83
C VAL A 221 -7.39 6.64 -14.72
N LEU A 222 -7.20 6.20 -13.48
CA LEU A 222 -7.77 6.87 -12.31
C LEU A 222 -6.71 7.75 -11.66
N PRO A 223 -7.10 8.91 -11.12
CA PRO A 223 -6.15 9.79 -10.44
C PRO A 223 -5.74 9.21 -9.09
N SER A 224 -4.59 9.66 -8.58
CA SER A 224 -4.12 9.33 -7.24
C SER A 224 -5.11 9.77 -6.16
N LYS A 225 -5.06 9.06 -5.03
CA LYS A 225 -5.81 9.45 -3.84
C LYS A 225 -5.25 10.73 -3.23
N SER A 226 -6.12 11.48 -2.56
CA SER A 226 -5.73 12.70 -1.86
C SER A 226 -5.23 12.42 -0.44
N ILE A 227 -4.35 13.27 0.08
CA ILE A 227 -3.96 13.29 1.50
C ILE A 227 -5.19 13.36 2.41
N LEU A 228 -6.29 13.95 1.95
CA LEU A 228 -7.54 14.01 2.70
C LEU A 228 -8.19 12.63 2.91
N CYS A 229 -7.90 11.66 2.03
CA CYS A 229 -8.36 10.28 2.17
C CYS A 229 -7.59 9.49 3.25
N MET A 230 -6.50 10.04 3.78
CA MET A 230 -5.67 9.38 4.81
C MET A 230 -6.45 9.08 6.09
N MET A 231 -7.57 9.76 6.34
CA MET A 231 -8.50 9.44 7.43
C MET A 231 -9.13 8.05 7.31
N CYS A 232 -9.23 7.50 6.10
CA CYS A 232 -9.97 6.29 5.82
C CYS A 232 -9.06 5.11 5.48
N HIS A 233 -7.98 5.32 4.72
CA HIS A 233 -7.05 4.29 4.30
C HIS A 233 -5.74 4.91 3.82
N ASN A 234 -4.75 4.06 3.51
CA ASN A 234 -3.46 4.51 3.01
C ASN A 234 -3.62 5.42 1.78
N SER A 235 -2.90 6.54 1.79
CA SER A 235 -2.99 7.60 0.81
C SER A 235 -1.66 8.36 0.75
N PRO A 236 -1.21 8.84 -0.42
CA PRO A 236 0.03 9.61 -0.53
C PRO A 236 -0.15 11.01 0.06
N LEU A 237 0.98 11.68 0.31
CA LEU A 237 1.03 13.10 0.68
C LEU A 237 0.85 14.01 -0.56
N ALA A 238 -0.20 13.77 -1.34
CA ALA A 238 -0.52 14.50 -2.56
C ALA A 238 -1.95 15.07 -2.49
N VAL A 239 -2.23 16.14 -3.25
CA VAL A 239 -3.59 16.70 -3.32
C VAL A 239 -4.53 15.77 -4.07
N GLY A 240 -4.01 15.03 -5.07
CA GLY A 240 -4.81 14.15 -5.93
C GLY A 240 -5.69 14.95 -6.90
N HIS A 241 -6.87 14.42 -7.20
CA HIS A 241 -7.84 15.05 -8.11
C HIS A 241 -8.31 16.45 -7.61
N PRO A 242 -8.55 17.45 -8.48
CA PRO A 242 -8.95 18.81 -8.08
C PRO A 242 -10.18 18.91 -7.17
N VAL A 243 -11.11 17.95 -7.27
CA VAL A 243 -12.28 17.85 -6.37
C VAL A 243 -11.87 17.78 -4.90
N PHE A 244 -10.78 17.07 -4.58
CA PHE A 244 -10.26 17.01 -3.21
C PHE A 244 -9.58 18.32 -2.80
N GLY A 245 -8.93 19.02 -3.74
CA GLY A 245 -8.41 20.37 -3.51
C GLY A 245 -9.52 21.35 -3.12
N LEU A 246 -10.64 21.34 -3.84
CA LEU A 246 -11.83 22.16 -3.51
C LEU A 246 -12.42 21.78 -2.15
N ALA A 247 -12.57 20.49 -1.87
CA ALA A 247 -13.07 20.01 -0.58
C ALA A 247 -12.15 20.43 0.58
N GLY A 248 -10.83 20.34 0.38
CA GLY A 248 -9.82 20.81 1.33
C GLY A 248 -9.92 22.31 1.58
N LEU A 249 -10.11 23.12 0.54
CA LEU A 249 -10.30 24.57 0.68
C LEU A 249 -11.57 24.90 1.49
N ILE A 250 -12.70 24.25 1.18
CA ILE A 250 -13.96 24.43 1.92
C ILE A 250 -13.78 24.02 3.39
N PHE A 251 -13.12 22.89 3.63
CA PHE A 251 -12.79 22.41 4.97
C PHE A 251 -11.96 23.45 5.75
N MET A 252 -10.88 23.96 5.16
CA MET A 252 -9.99 24.95 5.80
C MET A 252 -10.72 26.27 6.10
N VAL A 253 -11.54 26.77 5.18
CA VAL A 253 -12.37 27.95 5.38
C VAL A 253 -13.38 27.72 6.51
N GLY A 254 -14.00 26.54 6.57
CA GLY A 254 -14.91 26.18 7.65
C GLY A 254 -14.24 26.12 9.02
N ILE A 255 -13.05 25.51 9.10
CA ILE A 255 -12.24 25.50 10.33
C ILE A 255 -11.85 26.93 10.73
N PHE A 256 -11.44 27.77 9.78
CA PHE A 256 -11.12 29.17 10.04
C PHE A 256 -12.31 29.92 10.65
N PHE A 257 -13.51 29.80 10.06
CA PHE A 257 -14.71 30.43 10.61
C PHE A 257 -15.10 29.88 11.99
N MET A 258 -14.93 28.58 12.21
CA MET A 258 -15.17 27.96 13.52
C MET A 258 -14.24 28.55 14.57
N ILE A 259 -12.93 28.64 14.29
CA ILE A 259 -11.95 29.24 15.20
C ILE A 259 -12.25 30.73 15.41
N ALA A 260 -12.51 31.48 14.33
CA ALA A 260 -12.85 32.90 14.41
C ALA A 260 -14.09 33.16 15.28
N PHE A 261 -15.09 32.26 15.22
CA PHE A 261 -16.26 32.33 16.07
C PHE A 261 -15.92 32.13 17.55
N TRP A 262 -15.02 31.22 17.90
CA TRP A 262 -14.57 31.03 19.28
C TRP A 262 -13.89 32.30 19.84
N PHE A 263 -13.07 32.97 19.03
CA PHE A 263 -12.40 34.22 19.43
C PHE A 263 -13.34 35.43 19.54
N LYS A 264 -14.60 35.34 19.13
CA LYS A 264 -15.62 36.35 19.47
C LYS A 264 -15.99 36.30 20.96
N GLY A 265 -15.88 35.16 21.62
CA GLY A 265 -16.11 35.04 23.07
C GLY A 265 -15.04 35.73 23.91
N SER A 266 -15.27 35.85 25.22
CA SER A 266 -14.26 36.33 26.17
C SER A 266 -13.18 35.27 26.39
N VAL A 267 -11.90 35.64 26.32
CA VAL A 267 -10.79 34.75 26.71
C VAL A 267 -10.15 35.33 27.96
N LYS A 268 -10.29 34.65 29.11
CA LYS A 268 -9.78 35.11 30.42
C LYS A 268 -10.15 36.58 30.74
N GLY A 269 -11.41 36.95 30.46
CA GLY A 269 -11.93 38.30 30.70
C GLY A 269 -11.59 39.34 29.63
N GLU A 270 -10.79 39.00 28.61
CA GLU A 270 -10.55 39.87 27.46
C GLU A 270 -11.63 39.66 26.40
N GLU A 271 -12.34 40.73 26.03
CA GLU A 271 -13.44 40.69 25.06
C GLU A 271 -13.13 41.45 23.77
N LYS A 272 -12.25 42.45 23.80
CA LYS A 272 -12.11 43.45 22.72
C LYS A 272 -10.90 43.19 21.82
N SER A 273 -9.73 42.93 22.39
CA SER A 273 -8.49 42.82 21.60
C SER A 273 -8.19 41.40 21.15
N LEU A 274 -8.30 41.14 19.84
CA LEU A 274 -7.98 39.83 19.25
C LEU A 274 -6.52 39.44 19.47
N HIS A 275 -5.58 40.38 19.33
CA HIS A 275 -4.16 40.13 19.59
C HIS A 275 -3.92 39.73 21.06
N ARG A 276 -4.61 40.39 22.01
CA ARG A 276 -4.49 40.05 23.42
C ARG A 276 -5.09 38.68 23.72
N LYS A 277 -6.24 38.32 23.12
CA LYS A 277 -6.82 36.97 23.22
C LYS A 277 -5.84 35.90 22.72
N ILE A 278 -5.23 36.10 21.56
CA ILE A 278 -4.23 35.16 21.01
C ILE A 278 -3.04 35.03 21.97
N SER A 279 -2.46 36.15 22.42
CA SER A 279 -1.34 36.14 23.37
C SER A 279 -1.66 35.37 24.65
N LEU A 280 -2.83 35.63 25.26
CA LEU A 280 -3.26 34.94 26.47
C LEU A 280 -3.48 33.44 26.25
N SER A 281 -4.07 33.06 25.11
CA SER A 281 -4.23 31.65 24.74
C SER A 281 -2.88 30.96 24.54
N SER A 282 -1.95 31.58 23.81
CA SER A 282 -0.62 31.04 23.54
C SER A 282 0.21 30.89 24.81
N GLU A 283 0.20 31.88 25.69
CA GLU A 283 0.90 31.83 26.98
C GLU A 283 0.34 30.70 27.87
N SER A 284 -0.98 30.52 27.88
CA SER A 284 -1.62 29.43 28.62
C SER A 284 -1.20 28.06 28.08
N ILE A 285 -1.18 27.88 26.76
CA ILE A 285 -0.76 26.63 26.13
C ILE A 285 0.71 26.32 26.47
N TRP A 286 1.59 27.31 26.35
CA TRP A 286 3.02 27.15 26.63
C TRP A 286 3.28 26.76 28.09
N ASN A 287 2.67 27.48 29.03
CA ASN A 287 2.79 27.18 30.45
C ASN A 287 2.26 25.78 30.79
N THR A 288 1.17 25.34 30.16
CA THR A 288 0.64 23.99 30.40
C THR A 288 1.56 22.89 29.87
N ILE A 289 2.10 23.02 28.66
CA ILE A 289 2.98 22.00 28.03
C ILE A 289 4.24 21.76 28.88
N PHE A 290 4.83 22.81 29.44
CA PHE A 290 6.05 22.72 30.26
C PHE A 290 5.78 22.53 31.77
N SER A 291 4.54 22.24 32.16
CA SER A 291 4.17 21.98 33.55
C SER A 291 3.80 20.52 33.81
N LYS A 292 3.66 20.13 35.08
CA LYS A 292 3.11 18.81 35.47
C LYS A 292 1.67 18.59 34.97
N GLN A 293 0.96 19.64 34.54
CA GLN A 293 -0.38 19.53 33.96
C GLN A 293 -0.38 18.78 32.62
N VAL A 294 0.76 18.70 31.91
CA VAL A 294 0.87 17.93 30.66
C VAL A 294 0.49 16.46 30.86
N PHE A 295 0.81 15.85 32.01
CA PHE A 295 0.39 14.49 32.33
C PHE A 295 -1.13 14.35 32.51
N SER A 296 -1.78 15.41 33.02
CA SER A 296 -3.25 15.48 33.09
C SER A 296 -3.84 15.55 31.67
N LEU A 297 -3.27 16.37 30.78
CA LEU A 297 -3.69 16.45 29.39
C LEU A 297 -3.52 15.12 28.65
N ILE A 298 -2.37 14.46 28.80
CA ILE A 298 -2.13 13.13 28.21
C ILE A 298 -3.16 12.12 28.73
N LYS A 299 -3.45 12.13 30.03
CA LYS A 299 -4.47 11.26 30.63
C LYS A 299 -5.87 11.53 30.05
N ILE A 300 -6.24 12.79 29.87
CA ILE A 300 -7.52 13.19 29.25
C ILE A 300 -7.55 12.75 27.79
N PHE A 301 -6.48 12.97 27.03
CA PHE A 301 -6.40 12.54 25.65
C PHE A 301 -6.57 11.02 25.52
N ILE A 302 -5.78 10.23 26.26
CA ILE A 302 -5.85 8.78 26.17
C ILE A 302 -7.20 8.26 26.70
N LEU A 303 -7.60 8.64 27.91
CA LEU A 303 -8.77 8.03 28.54
C LEU A 303 -10.09 8.63 28.04
N ASP A 304 -10.18 9.94 27.91
CA ASP A 304 -11.44 10.64 27.64
C ASP A 304 -11.66 10.90 26.14
N ILE A 305 -10.61 11.07 25.31
CA ILE A 305 -10.73 11.24 23.86
C ILE A 305 -10.61 9.89 23.14
N VAL A 306 -9.49 9.16 23.31
CA VAL A 306 -9.23 7.91 22.59
C VAL A 306 -10.13 6.78 23.09
N PHE A 307 -10.14 6.49 24.40
CA PHE A 307 -10.98 5.45 24.99
C PHE A 307 -12.40 5.90 25.35
N GLN A 308 -12.72 7.18 25.18
CA GLN A 308 -14.07 7.73 25.36
C GLN A 308 -14.68 7.43 26.75
N ARG A 309 -13.85 7.42 27.81
CA ARG A 309 -14.24 7.03 29.17
C ARG A 309 -15.42 7.82 29.73
N ARG A 310 -15.57 9.10 29.40
CA ARG A 310 -16.73 9.91 29.84
C ARG A 310 -18.04 9.35 29.28
N ILE A 311 -18.06 9.00 27.99
CA ILE A 311 -19.23 8.39 27.33
C ILE A 311 -19.53 7.00 27.93
N LEU A 312 -18.48 6.22 28.23
CA LEU A 312 -18.62 4.92 28.88
C LEU A 312 -19.32 5.02 30.25
N LYS A 313 -18.97 6.05 31.03
CA LYS A 313 -19.60 6.30 32.34
C LYS A 313 -21.07 6.70 32.24
N GLU A 314 -21.45 7.38 31.16
CA GLU A 314 -22.85 7.75 30.93
C GLU A 314 -23.69 6.57 30.42
N SER A 315 -23.17 5.83 29.43
CA SER A 315 -23.88 4.68 28.87
C SER A 315 -22.96 3.80 28.05
N VAL A 316 -22.87 2.51 28.44
CA VAL A 316 -22.18 1.47 27.67
C VAL A 316 -22.71 1.37 26.23
N SER A 317 -24.01 1.58 26.04
CA SER A 317 -24.64 1.47 24.71
C SER A 317 -24.28 2.63 23.78
N ARG A 318 -24.13 3.86 24.31
CA ARG A 318 -23.66 5.01 23.53
C ARG A 318 -22.16 4.88 23.23
N TRP A 319 -21.40 4.43 24.23
CA TRP A 319 -19.98 4.19 24.09
C TRP A 319 -19.69 3.13 23.03
N SER A 320 -20.38 1.99 23.04
CA SER A 320 -20.15 0.93 22.05
C SER A 320 -20.43 1.41 20.62
N MET A 321 -21.52 2.16 20.41
CA MET A 321 -21.85 2.78 19.12
C MET A 321 -20.73 3.71 18.65
N HIS A 322 -20.29 4.62 19.51
CA HIS A 322 -19.32 5.63 19.15
C HIS A 322 -17.91 5.04 18.98
N SER A 323 -17.53 4.08 19.82
CA SER A 323 -16.25 3.37 19.72
C SER A 323 -16.14 2.55 18.44
N LEU A 324 -17.22 1.88 18.00
CA LEU A 324 -17.25 1.14 16.73
C LEU A 324 -16.96 2.04 15.51
N ILE A 325 -17.39 3.30 15.55
CA ILE A 325 -17.17 4.27 14.47
C ILE A 325 -15.83 4.99 14.65
N PHE A 326 -15.68 5.71 15.75
CA PHE A 326 -14.55 6.62 15.99
C PHE A 326 -13.23 5.86 16.13
N THR A 327 -13.16 4.81 16.95
CA THR A 327 -11.91 4.09 17.17
C THR A 327 -11.48 3.39 15.89
N ALA A 328 -12.41 2.89 15.08
CA ALA A 328 -12.10 2.29 13.80
C ALA A 328 -11.55 3.30 12.78
N ILE A 329 -12.14 4.49 12.69
CA ILE A 329 -11.61 5.59 11.87
C ILE A 329 -10.23 6.04 12.39
N LEU A 330 -10.06 6.18 13.71
CA LEU A 330 -8.81 6.58 14.33
C LEU A 330 -7.69 5.58 14.07
N LEU A 331 -7.97 4.27 14.14
CA LEU A 331 -7.01 3.22 13.84
C LEU A 331 -6.65 3.18 12.35
N ARG A 332 -7.62 3.34 11.45
CA ARG A 332 -7.38 3.48 10.00
C ARG A 332 -6.51 4.69 9.69
N PHE A 333 -6.83 5.85 10.28
CA PHE A 333 -6.01 7.06 10.16
C PHE A 333 -4.60 6.84 10.70
N GLY A 334 -4.46 6.24 11.88
CA GLY A 334 -3.16 5.95 12.49
C GLY A 334 -2.30 5.02 11.65
N LEU A 335 -2.88 3.95 11.11
CA LEU A 335 -2.21 3.02 10.19
C LEU A 335 -1.76 3.74 8.91
N SER A 336 -2.62 4.58 8.35
CA SER A 336 -2.34 5.33 7.12
C SER A 336 -1.25 6.36 7.33
N LEU A 337 -1.30 7.10 8.44
CA LEU A 337 -0.28 8.08 8.82
C LEU A 337 1.07 7.41 9.08
N PHE A 338 1.07 6.29 9.81
CA PHE A 338 2.29 5.51 10.05
C PHE A 338 2.90 5.01 8.73
N THR A 339 2.08 4.52 7.81
CA THR A 339 2.53 4.04 6.49
C THR A 339 3.10 5.17 5.64
N ALA A 340 2.40 6.32 5.57
CA ALA A 340 2.84 7.47 4.79
C ALA A 340 4.18 8.04 5.30
N ILE A 341 4.31 8.23 6.63
CA ILE A 341 5.54 8.72 7.25
C ILE A 341 6.66 7.68 7.10
N GLY A 342 6.38 6.41 7.38
CA GLY A 342 7.35 5.33 7.28
C GLY A 342 7.92 5.19 5.86
N PHE A 343 7.05 5.25 4.84
CA PHE A 343 7.46 5.16 3.44
C PHE A 343 8.27 6.39 3.00
N TYR A 344 8.00 7.58 3.55
CA TYR A 344 8.81 8.78 3.29
C TYR A 344 10.26 8.63 3.77
N PHE A 345 10.49 8.01 4.93
CA PHE A 345 11.83 7.81 5.48
C PHE A 345 12.53 6.55 5.00
N ASN A 346 11.79 5.48 4.72
CA ASN A 346 12.35 4.18 4.32
C ASN A 346 11.44 3.49 3.27
N PRO A 347 11.46 3.93 2.00
CA PRO A 347 10.63 3.36 0.95
C PRO A 347 11.02 1.92 0.57
N GLU A 348 12.24 1.49 0.92
CA GLU A 348 12.77 0.14 0.65
C GLU A 348 12.41 -0.90 1.74
N GLY A 349 11.87 -0.45 2.86
CA GLY A 349 11.58 -1.33 3.98
C GLY A 349 10.48 -2.34 3.62
N ASN A 350 10.79 -3.63 3.67
CA ASN A 350 9.84 -4.73 3.41
C ASN A 350 8.50 -4.56 4.14
N MET A 351 8.54 -4.07 5.38
CA MET A 351 7.33 -3.79 6.16
C MET A 351 6.49 -2.68 5.53
N LEU A 352 7.10 -1.58 5.09
CA LEU A 352 6.37 -0.44 4.52
C LEU A 352 5.80 -0.81 3.15
N THR A 353 6.53 -1.56 2.33
CA THR A 353 6.02 -2.14 1.08
C THR A 353 4.81 -3.04 1.32
N ALA A 354 4.83 -3.84 2.39
CA ALA A 354 3.69 -4.66 2.78
C ALA A 354 2.49 -3.83 3.27
N LEU A 355 2.72 -2.70 3.95
CA LEU A 355 1.66 -1.82 4.43
C LEU A 355 1.00 -0.98 3.33
N ILE A 356 1.76 -0.57 2.30
CA ILE A 356 1.20 0.11 1.13
C ILE A 356 0.48 -0.86 0.17
N ASP A 357 0.80 -2.15 0.22
CA ASP A 357 0.07 -3.17 -0.53
C ASP A 357 -1.32 -3.44 0.07
N LYS A 358 -2.34 -2.93 -0.63
CA LYS A 358 -3.75 -3.19 -0.32
C LYS A 358 -4.17 -4.66 -0.38
N ASN A 359 -3.36 -5.55 -0.98
CA ASN A 359 -3.62 -6.99 -1.04
C ASN A 359 -2.83 -7.80 -0.03
N HIS A 360 -1.87 -7.18 0.66
CA HIS A 360 -1.13 -7.86 1.70
C HIS A 360 -2.07 -8.20 2.84
N TRP A 361 -1.95 -9.43 3.37
CA TRP A 361 -2.92 -10.01 4.30
C TRP A 361 -3.27 -9.09 5.47
N PHE A 362 -2.27 -8.43 6.06
CA PHE A 362 -2.46 -7.54 7.21
C PHE A 362 -3.25 -6.29 6.82
N THR A 363 -2.86 -5.64 5.73
CA THR A 363 -3.46 -4.39 5.25
C THR A 363 -4.89 -4.63 4.78
N ALA A 364 -5.13 -5.71 4.04
CA ALA A 364 -6.45 -6.14 3.60
C ALA A 364 -7.36 -6.42 4.82
N PHE A 365 -6.92 -7.29 5.73
CA PHE A 365 -7.68 -7.65 6.93
C PHE A 365 -7.97 -6.46 7.84
N ALA A 366 -6.96 -5.65 8.15
CA ALA A 366 -7.10 -4.50 9.04
C ALA A 366 -8.06 -3.46 8.46
N ASN A 367 -7.97 -3.17 7.16
CA ASN A 367 -8.92 -2.27 6.54
C ASN A 367 -10.33 -2.88 6.55
N ASP A 368 -10.50 -4.12 6.11
CA ASP A 368 -11.83 -4.76 6.00
C ASP A 368 -12.54 -4.83 7.37
N ILE A 369 -11.86 -5.33 8.42
CA ILE A 369 -12.44 -5.43 9.78
C ILE A 369 -12.78 -4.06 10.39
N LEU A 370 -11.92 -3.06 10.23
CA LEU A 370 -12.20 -1.71 10.73
C LEU A 370 -13.33 -1.05 9.94
N GLY A 371 -13.44 -1.33 8.63
CA GLY A 371 -14.58 -0.91 7.82
C GLY A 371 -15.88 -1.54 8.32
N LEU A 372 -15.84 -2.82 8.70
CA LEU A 372 -17.00 -3.54 9.22
C LEU A 372 -17.43 -2.97 10.58
N PHE A 373 -16.50 -2.63 11.46
CA PHE A 373 -16.83 -1.95 12.72
C PHE A 373 -17.55 -0.62 12.50
N ILE A 374 -17.10 0.19 11.54
CA ILE A 374 -17.79 1.44 11.21
C ILE A 374 -19.21 1.14 10.72
N LEU A 375 -19.39 0.16 9.82
CA LEU A 375 -20.69 -0.24 9.30
C LEU A 375 -21.63 -0.73 10.42
N LEU A 376 -21.15 -1.60 11.32
CA LEU A 376 -21.91 -2.08 12.47
C LEU A 376 -22.27 -0.94 13.43
N GLY A 377 -21.37 0.01 13.67
CA GLY A 377 -21.62 1.20 14.47
C GLY A 377 -22.71 2.09 13.86
N ILE A 378 -22.73 2.24 12.53
CA ILE A 378 -23.77 2.98 11.81
C ILE A 378 -25.11 2.26 11.88
N ILE A 379 -25.15 0.94 11.63
CA ILE A 379 -26.36 0.13 11.77
C ILE A 379 -26.91 0.27 13.19
N TRP A 380 -26.04 0.21 14.19
CA TRP A 380 -26.44 0.39 15.59
C TRP A 380 -26.99 1.80 15.86
N ALA A 381 -26.38 2.84 15.29
CA ALA A 381 -26.90 4.21 15.38
C ALA A 381 -28.28 4.36 14.72
N ILE A 382 -28.50 3.71 13.57
CA ILE A 382 -29.79 3.67 12.87
C ILE A 382 -30.84 2.96 13.73
N VAL A 383 -30.52 1.79 14.28
CA VAL A 383 -31.43 1.04 15.17
C VAL A 383 -31.80 1.87 16.40
N LYS A 384 -30.83 2.51 17.06
CA LYS A 384 -31.10 3.40 18.19
C LYS A 384 -32.02 4.56 17.82
N ARG A 385 -31.84 5.13 16.62
CA ARG A 385 -32.58 6.29 16.16
C ARG A 385 -34.01 5.98 15.73
N PHE A 386 -34.21 4.93 14.95
CA PHE A 386 -35.51 4.66 14.31
C PHE A 386 -36.33 3.58 15.01
N VAL A 387 -35.69 2.65 15.73
CA VAL A 387 -36.38 1.53 16.40
C VAL A 387 -36.55 1.79 17.90
N ILE A 388 -35.45 2.06 18.61
CA ILE A 388 -35.50 2.18 20.09
C ILE A 388 -36.06 3.53 20.55
N LYS A 389 -35.79 4.62 19.81
CA LYS A 389 -36.28 5.98 20.08
C LYS A 389 -36.21 6.40 21.56
N PRO A 390 -35.00 6.54 22.15
CA PRO A 390 -34.87 6.99 23.54
C PRO A 390 -35.43 8.41 23.74
N ASP A 391 -36.06 8.68 24.89
CA ASP A 391 -36.78 9.93 25.21
C ASP A 391 -35.96 11.23 25.07
N HIS A 392 -34.63 11.12 25.06
CA HIS A 392 -33.67 12.22 24.95
C HIS A 392 -33.03 12.38 23.55
N VAL A 393 -33.55 11.72 22.51
CA VAL A 393 -33.06 11.87 21.12
C VAL A 393 -34.02 12.74 20.32
N VAL A 394 -33.85 14.06 20.40
CA VAL A 394 -34.49 14.99 19.46
C VAL A 394 -33.77 14.83 18.12
N SER A 395 -34.44 14.22 17.13
CA SER A 395 -33.83 14.00 15.82
C SER A 395 -33.70 15.33 15.07
N GLU A 396 -32.49 15.87 14.99
CA GLU A 396 -32.23 17.02 14.12
C GLU A 396 -31.85 16.55 12.71
N TYR A 397 -32.28 17.29 11.69
CA TYR A 397 -31.99 17.01 10.28
C TYR A 397 -30.48 16.81 10.01
N GLN A 398 -29.62 17.57 10.70
CA GLN A 398 -28.16 17.49 10.55
C GLN A 398 -27.55 16.16 11.04
N ASP A 399 -28.19 15.46 11.98
CA ASP A 399 -27.74 14.13 12.39
C ASP A 399 -27.94 13.10 11.29
N ASN A 400 -29.09 13.19 10.60
CA ASN A 400 -29.46 12.22 9.56
C ASN A 400 -28.52 12.34 8.36
N ILE A 401 -28.15 13.56 7.96
CA ILE A 401 -27.16 13.79 6.90
C ILE A 401 -25.84 13.11 7.23
N THR A 402 -25.35 13.27 8.47
CA THR A 402 -24.06 12.70 8.88
C THR A 402 -24.07 11.17 8.81
N LEU A 403 -25.13 10.53 9.31
CA LEU A 403 -25.28 9.08 9.24
C LEU A 403 -25.37 8.57 7.80
N ILE A 404 -26.11 9.28 6.93
CA ILE A 404 -26.23 8.94 5.51
C ILE A 404 -24.88 9.09 4.80
N LEU A 405 -24.13 10.17 5.05
CA LEU A 405 -22.83 10.40 4.42
C LEU A 405 -21.82 9.33 4.80
N ILE A 406 -21.63 9.06 6.11
CA ILE A 406 -20.65 8.04 6.56
C ILE A 406 -21.11 6.63 6.13
N GLY A 407 -22.40 6.32 6.23
CA GLY A 407 -22.98 5.07 5.74
C GLY A 407 -22.72 4.83 4.27
N THR A 408 -23.05 5.82 3.43
CA THR A 408 -22.82 5.75 1.98
C THR A 408 -21.33 5.62 1.67
N LEU A 409 -20.48 6.40 2.34
CA LEU A 409 -19.03 6.35 2.14
C LEU A 409 -18.46 4.96 2.40
N VAL A 410 -18.82 4.33 3.52
CA VAL A 410 -18.35 2.99 3.91
C VAL A 410 -18.89 1.92 2.97
N LEU A 411 -20.18 1.98 2.62
CA LEU A 411 -20.81 1.04 1.69
C LEU A 411 -20.14 1.10 0.30
N LEU A 412 -19.94 2.31 -0.24
CA LEU A 412 -19.23 2.50 -1.50
C LEU A 412 -17.78 1.99 -1.42
N GLY A 413 -17.13 2.10 -0.26
CA GLY A 413 -15.80 1.53 -0.03
C GLY A 413 -15.76 0.01 -0.18
N PHE A 414 -16.70 -0.71 0.44
CA PHE A 414 -16.80 -2.17 0.29
C PHE A 414 -17.19 -2.59 -1.14
N PHE A 415 -18.08 -1.86 -1.78
CA PHE A 415 -18.44 -2.09 -3.18
C PHE A 415 -17.22 -1.90 -4.10
N LEU A 416 -16.44 -0.85 -3.87
CA LEU A 416 -15.20 -0.62 -4.61
C LEU A 416 -14.18 -1.75 -4.41
N GLU A 417 -14.00 -2.20 -3.18
CA GLU A 417 -13.09 -3.29 -2.88
C GLU A 417 -13.51 -4.59 -3.56
N GLY A 418 -14.80 -4.93 -3.54
CA GLY A 418 -15.32 -6.10 -4.23
C GLY A 418 -15.17 -6.03 -5.75
N ALA A 419 -15.48 -4.88 -6.36
CA ALA A 419 -15.27 -4.67 -7.79
C ALA A 419 -13.77 -4.75 -8.16
N ARG A 420 -12.88 -4.18 -7.33
CA ARG A 420 -11.43 -4.27 -7.51
C ARG A 420 -10.93 -5.71 -7.49
N ILE A 421 -11.38 -6.52 -6.52
CA ILE A 421 -10.99 -7.94 -6.41
C ILE A 421 -11.37 -8.69 -7.69
N LEU A 422 -12.57 -8.44 -8.21
CA LEU A 422 -13.06 -9.06 -9.43
C LEU A 422 -12.27 -8.62 -10.67
N VAL A 423 -12.10 -7.30 -10.86
CA VAL A 423 -11.38 -6.73 -12.02
C VAL A 423 -9.93 -7.21 -12.06
N THR A 424 -9.25 -7.20 -10.90
CA THR A 424 -7.83 -7.53 -10.82
C THR A 424 -7.54 -9.04 -10.73
N GLY A 425 -8.58 -9.88 -10.69
CA GLY A 425 -8.43 -11.34 -10.68
C GLY A 425 -7.55 -11.85 -9.55
N ILE A 426 -7.69 -11.28 -8.35
CA ILE A 426 -6.87 -11.66 -7.20
C ILE A 426 -7.22 -13.10 -6.79
N PRO A 427 -6.22 -13.97 -6.56
CA PRO A 427 -6.48 -15.34 -6.15
C PRO A 427 -7.06 -15.39 -4.73
N PHE A 428 -7.75 -16.50 -4.43
CA PHE A 428 -8.51 -16.65 -3.20
C PHE A 428 -7.66 -16.51 -1.93
N ASP A 429 -6.46 -17.06 -1.94
CA ASP A 429 -5.48 -17.02 -0.84
C ASP A 429 -5.11 -15.60 -0.41
N MET A 430 -5.16 -14.63 -1.33
CA MET A 430 -4.99 -13.21 -1.02
C MET A 430 -6.32 -12.51 -0.72
N ALA A 431 -7.36 -12.80 -1.52
CA ALA A 431 -8.65 -12.11 -1.41
C ALA A 431 -9.40 -12.40 -0.11
N VAL A 432 -9.17 -13.57 0.51
CA VAL A 432 -9.85 -14.00 1.74
C VAL A 432 -9.65 -13.05 2.92
N TYR A 433 -8.54 -12.30 2.96
CA TYR A 433 -8.27 -11.33 4.02
C TYR A 433 -9.17 -10.08 3.91
N SER A 434 -9.57 -9.71 2.69
CA SER A 434 -10.64 -8.76 2.44
C SER A 434 -11.98 -9.50 2.47
N PHE A 435 -12.38 -10.08 3.59
CA PHE A 435 -13.51 -11.01 3.67
C PHE A 435 -14.86 -10.40 3.30
N VAL A 436 -15.16 -9.14 3.68
CA VAL A 436 -16.40 -8.48 3.23
C VAL A 436 -16.25 -8.08 1.76
N GLY A 437 -15.09 -7.53 1.37
CA GLY A 437 -14.80 -7.21 -0.03
C GLY A 437 -14.95 -8.42 -0.96
N TYR A 438 -14.47 -9.59 -0.52
CA TYR A 438 -14.55 -10.85 -1.25
C TYR A 438 -15.98 -11.39 -1.32
N LEU A 439 -16.77 -11.26 -0.24
CA LEU A 439 -18.20 -11.59 -0.30
C LEU A 439 -18.91 -10.70 -1.35
N VAL A 440 -18.63 -9.40 -1.34
CA VAL A 440 -19.16 -8.46 -2.33
C VAL A 440 -18.70 -8.82 -3.74
N SER A 441 -17.43 -9.20 -3.93
CA SER A 441 -16.92 -9.62 -5.24
C SER A 441 -17.63 -10.87 -5.77
N LYS A 442 -18.01 -11.81 -4.88
CA LYS A 442 -18.81 -12.98 -5.26
C LYS A 442 -20.22 -12.60 -5.68
N VAL A 443 -20.88 -11.69 -4.96
CA VAL A 443 -22.19 -11.17 -5.38
C VAL A 443 -22.09 -10.48 -6.75
N PHE A 444 -21.06 -9.65 -6.95
CA PHE A 444 -20.81 -8.97 -8.22
C PHE A 444 -20.53 -9.93 -9.38
N SER A 445 -19.85 -11.05 -9.12
CA SER A 445 -19.56 -12.07 -10.14
C SER A 445 -20.80 -12.75 -10.73
N ILE A 446 -21.96 -12.66 -10.06
CA ILE A 446 -23.25 -13.18 -10.57
C ILE A 446 -23.73 -12.35 -11.77
N PHE A 447 -23.39 -11.06 -11.80
CA PHE A 447 -23.78 -10.16 -12.87
C PHE A 447 -22.76 -10.19 -14.01
N SER A 448 -23.23 -10.50 -15.22
CA SER A 448 -22.43 -10.52 -16.45
C SER A 448 -22.19 -9.10 -16.99
N ILE A 449 -21.56 -8.25 -16.19
CA ILE A 449 -21.23 -6.87 -16.50
C ILE A 449 -19.72 -6.74 -16.65
N ASP A 450 -19.24 -5.87 -17.54
CA ASP A 450 -17.82 -5.52 -17.58
C ASP A 450 -17.48 -4.60 -16.40
N TRP A 451 -17.08 -5.22 -15.29
CA TRP A 451 -16.66 -4.52 -14.08
C TRP A 451 -15.41 -3.66 -14.28
N GLY A 452 -14.58 -3.92 -15.29
CA GLY A 452 -13.44 -3.06 -15.64
C GLY A 452 -13.88 -1.68 -16.14
N GLN A 453 -15.06 -1.60 -16.78
CA GLN A 453 -15.69 -0.33 -17.19
C GLN A 453 -16.52 0.31 -16.06
N VAL A 454 -17.12 -0.49 -15.17
CA VAL A 454 -17.94 0.03 -14.06
C VAL A 454 -17.09 0.58 -12.90
N TYR A 455 -15.95 -0.07 -12.62
CA TYR A 455 -15.08 0.27 -11.50
C TYR A 455 -14.68 1.76 -11.44
N PRO A 456 -14.29 2.42 -12.55
CA PRO A 456 -14.02 3.87 -12.56
C PRO A 456 -15.16 4.73 -12.02
N PHE A 457 -16.41 4.43 -12.38
CA PHE A 457 -17.57 5.19 -11.90
C PHE A 457 -17.79 5.02 -10.40
N MET A 458 -17.61 3.80 -9.89
CA MET A 458 -17.67 3.52 -8.46
C MET A 458 -16.56 4.25 -7.71
N TRP A 459 -15.38 4.36 -8.33
CA TRP A 459 -14.23 5.07 -7.77
C TRP A 459 -14.56 6.55 -7.60
N TYR A 460 -15.09 7.20 -8.65
CA TYR A 460 -15.53 8.59 -8.58
C TYR A 460 -16.69 8.78 -7.61
N ALA A 461 -17.67 7.87 -7.56
CA ALA A 461 -18.78 7.95 -6.62
C ALA A 461 -18.29 7.97 -5.16
N HIS A 462 -17.40 7.04 -4.79
CA HIS A 462 -16.80 7.01 -3.46
C HIS A 462 -15.95 8.26 -3.20
N GLY A 463 -15.10 8.65 -4.14
CA GLY A 463 -14.23 9.82 -4.02
C GLY A 463 -15.00 11.12 -3.83
N VAL A 464 -16.10 11.32 -4.58
CA VAL A 464 -16.98 12.49 -4.45
C VAL A 464 -17.70 12.49 -3.10
N VAL A 465 -18.23 11.34 -2.65
CA VAL A 465 -18.86 11.25 -1.32
C VAL A 465 -17.84 11.53 -0.21
N ALA A 466 -16.59 11.06 -0.36
CA ALA A 466 -15.51 11.37 0.58
C ALA A 466 -15.20 12.87 0.60
N ALA A 467 -15.06 13.50 -0.56
CA ALA A 467 -14.81 14.93 -0.69
C ALA A 467 -15.93 15.76 -0.05
N VAL A 468 -17.20 15.40 -0.29
CA VAL A 468 -18.37 16.03 0.35
C VAL A 468 -18.33 15.84 1.87
N PHE A 469 -18.03 14.64 2.35
CA PHE A 469 -17.93 14.36 3.79
C PHE A 469 -16.87 15.23 4.47
N ILE A 470 -15.67 15.34 3.88
CA ILE A 470 -14.56 16.17 4.39
C ILE A 470 -14.96 17.65 4.40
N ALA A 471 -15.52 18.16 3.30
CA ALA A 471 -15.99 19.54 3.20
C ALA A 471 -17.08 19.87 4.24
N TRP A 472 -17.89 18.89 4.62
CA TRP A 472 -18.98 19.03 5.59
C TRP A 472 -18.54 19.01 7.06
N LEU A 473 -17.36 18.46 7.38
CA LEU A 473 -16.87 18.28 8.76
C LEU A 473 -17.02 19.50 9.68
N PRO A 474 -16.65 20.74 9.27
CA PRO A 474 -16.68 21.90 10.17
C PRO A 474 -18.07 22.52 10.34
N PHE A 475 -19.02 22.23 9.44
CA PHE A 475 -20.34 22.90 9.40
C PHE A 475 -21.45 22.10 10.07
N GLY A 476 -21.38 20.78 9.99
CA GLY A 476 -22.39 19.89 10.55
C GLY A 476 -22.18 19.59 12.04
N LYS A 477 -22.90 18.58 12.52
CA LYS A 477 -22.71 18.06 13.87
C LYS A 477 -21.32 17.45 14.07
N MET A 478 -20.62 17.06 13.01
CA MET A 478 -19.25 16.54 13.06
C MET A 478 -18.22 17.50 13.66
N ARG A 479 -18.53 18.79 13.79
CA ARG A 479 -17.69 19.76 14.51
C ARG A 479 -17.36 19.35 15.95
N HIS A 480 -18.16 18.47 16.57
CA HIS A 480 -17.86 17.90 17.89
C HIS A 480 -16.52 17.16 17.93
N MET A 481 -16.06 16.62 16.79
CA MET A 481 -14.73 16.01 16.66
C MET A 481 -13.60 16.99 17.01
N PHE A 482 -13.80 18.29 16.79
CA PHE A 482 -12.84 19.34 17.14
C PHE A 482 -13.17 19.98 18.50
N ASN A 483 -14.45 20.31 18.72
CA ASN A 483 -14.87 21.08 19.89
C ASN A 483 -14.78 20.28 21.20
N THR A 484 -15.05 18.97 21.18
CA THR A 484 -15.03 18.15 22.41
C THR A 484 -13.61 18.01 22.98
N PRO A 485 -12.59 17.60 22.19
CA PRO A 485 -11.20 17.62 22.66
C PRO A 485 -10.76 18.98 23.20
N LEU A 486 -11.06 20.05 22.45
CA LEU A 486 -10.66 21.41 22.81
C LEU A 486 -11.29 21.84 24.15
N THR A 487 -12.58 21.56 24.34
CA THR A 487 -13.28 21.87 25.59
C THR A 487 -12.69 21.09 26.77
N TYR A 488 -12.40 19.79 26.61
CA TYR A 488 -11.80 19.00 27.68
C TYR A 488 -10.39 19.46 28.06
N PHE A 489 -9.62 19.93 27.09
CA PHE A 489 -8.31 20.52 27.37
C PHE A 489 -8.43 21.86 28.10
N ILE A 490 -9.35 22.74 27.68
CA ILE A 490 -9.59 24.02 28.36
C ILE A 490 -10.06 23.80 29.81
N GLU A 491 -11.01 22.88 30.05
CA GLU A 491 -11.46 22.52 31.41
C GLU A 491 -10.30 22.06 32.31
N ALA A 492 -9.32 21.35 31.74
CA ALA A 492 -8.16 20.88 32.47
C ALA A 492 -7.14 22.00 32.79
N VAL A 493 -7.03 22.99 31.91
CA VAL A 493 -6.11 24.13 32.03
C VAL A 493 -6.66 25.19 32.98
N ASP A 494 -7.92 25.57 32.80
CA ASP A 494 -8.55 26.67 33.54
C ASP A 494 -9.22 26.19 34.84
N GLY A 495 -9.36 24.87 35.06
CA GLY A 495 -9.92 24.28 36.28
C GLY A 495 -11.43 24.50 36.47
N VAL A 496 -12.10 25.19 35.54
CA VAL A 496 -13.54 25.42 35.55
C VAL A 496 -14.24 24.20 34.96
N LYS A 497 -14.89 23.40 35.81
CA LYS A 497 -15.81 22.35 35.35
C LYS A 497 -17.12 22.98 34.92
N ASN A 498 -17.59 22.66 33.71
CA ASN A 498 -18.91 23.05 33.24
C ASN A 498 -20.01 22.26 34.00
N GLU A 499 -20.38 22.69 35.21
CA GLU A 499 -21.53 22.12 35.94
C GLU A 499 -22.90 22.60 35.41
N LYS A 500 -22.94 23.35 34.29
CA LYS A 500 -24.18 23.81 33.67
C LYS A 500 -24.11 23.75 32.14
N ARG A 501 -24.32 22.57 31.56
CA ARG A 501 -24.79 22.46 30.15
C ARG A 501 -25.82 21.34 30.07
N VAL A 502 -27.09 21.76 30.07
CA VAL A 502 -28.19 21.06 29.39
C VAL A 502 -28.03 21.31 27.91
#